data_AF-A0A9K3IR69-F1
#
_entry.id   AF-A0A9K3IR69-F1
#
_cell.length_a   1.000
_cell.length_b   1.000
_cell.length_c   1.000
_cell.angle_alpha   90.00
_cell.angle_beta   90.00
_cell.angle_gamma   90.00
#
_symmetry.space_group_name_H-M   'P 1'
#
loop_
_entity.id
_entity.type
_entity.pdbx_description
1 polymer ?
#
loop_
_entity_poly.entity_id
_entity_poly.type
_entity_poly.pdbx_seq_one_letter_code
_entity_poly.pdbx_strand_id
1 'polypeptide(L)'
;MSLIGEAIANKLDVQSFVGGHPFLIADLGCSIGPNTFIAVKNIINSVQLKYQTLKITPTPEFQVFFNDHASNDFNTLFKTLPSDKHYYAAGVPGSFYARLFPRSSFHLIYSSFALHWLSKVPGEVMERGSPAWNKGRVHYGGAEEEVVMAYKQQYERDMHGFLNARAEEVVCGGLVVVLVPGRPNEVPHSKCIGNVLFEILGCCLLEMAKEVPL
;
A
#
# COMPACT_ATOMS: atom_id res chain seq x y z
N MET A 1 -9.62 19.65 -6.78
CA MET A 1 -10.02 18.23 -6.63
C MET A 1 -8.76 17.47 -6.25
N SER A 2 -8.79 16.52 -5.32
CA SER A 2 -7.59 15.74 -4.97
C SER A 2 -7.20 14.80 -6.12
N LEU A 3 -5.93 14.37 -6.20
CA LEU A 3 -5.46 13.39 -7.21
C LEU A 3 -6.34 12.13 -7.24
N ILE A 4 -6.77 11.65 -6.08
CA ILE A 4 -7.66 10.49 -5.94
C ILE A 4 -9.05 10.81 -6.53
N GLY A 5 -9.60 11.98 -6.21
CA GLY A 5 -10.90 12.40 -6.72
C GLY A 5 -10.90 12.55 -8.25
N GLU A 6 -9.82 13.08 -8.82
CA GLU A 6 -9.65 13.18 -10.27
C GLU A 6 -9.53 11.80 -10.94
N ALA A 7 -8.75 10.88 -10.34
CA ALA A 7 -8.66 9.50 -10.84
C ALA A 7 -10.02 8.80 -10.82
N ILE A 8 -10.79 8.94 -9.74
CA ILE A 8 -12.15 8.39 -9.64
C ILE A 8 -13.06 9.02 -10.70
N ALA A 9 -13.05 10.36 -10.83
CA ALA A 9 -13.85 11.08 -11.82
C ALA A 9 -13.55 10.60 -13.25
N ASN A 10 -12.29 10.38 -13.59
CA ASN A 10 -11.87 10.11 -14.96
C ASN A 10 -11.77 8.62 -15.34
N LYS A 11 -11.54 7.71 -14.37
CA LYS A 11 -11.16 6.31 -14.66
C LYS A 11 -12.10 5.25 -14.13
N LEU A 12 -12.84 5.51 -13.05
CA LEU A 12 -13.73 4.50 -12.43
C LEU A 12 -15.06 4.38 -13.19
N ASP A 13 -15.39 3.22 -13.74
CA ASP A 13 -16.63 3.05 -14.52
C ASP A 13 -17.85 2.70 -13.64
N VAL A 14 -18.42 3.71 -12.98
CA VAL A 14 -19.56 3.54 -12.07
C VAL A 14 -20.86 3.11 -12.77
N GLN A 15 -20.99 3.31 -14.09
CA GLN A 15 -22.19 2.92 -14.84
C GLN A 15 -22.29 1.39 -14.98
N SER A 16 -21.14 0.72 -15.05
CA SER A 16 -21.05 -0.75 -15.08
C SER A 16 -21.38 -1.42 -13.73
N PHE A 17 -21.54 -0.65 -12.65
CA PHE A 17 -21.80 -1.17 -11.29
C PHE A 17 -23.24 -0.97 -10.83
N VAL A 18 -24.13 -0.51 -11.71
CA VAL A 18 -25.52 -0.26 -11.36
C VAL A 18 -26.24 -1.59 -11.16
N GLY A 19 -26.50 -1.93 -9.91
CA GLY A 19 -27.17 -3.16 -9.48
C GLY A 19 -27.24 -3.17 -7.96
N GLY A 20 -28.17 -3.91 -7.36
CA GLY A 20 -28.47 -3.89 -5.91
C GLY A 20 -27.38 -4.48 -5.00
N HIS A 21 -26.11 -4.32 -5.33
CA HIS A 21 -24.96 -4.77 -4.55
C HIS A 21 -24.17 -3.57 -4.00
N PRO A 22 -23.53 -3.72 -2.83
CA PRO A 22 -22.74 -2.66 -2.24
C PRO A 22 -21.48 -2.36 -3.08
N PHE A 23 -21.07 -1.10 -3.10
CA PHE A 23 -19.80 -0.66 -3.66
C PHE A 23 -18.66 -1.03 -2.70
N LEU A 24 -17.96 -2.11 -3.04
CA LEU A 24 -16.82 -2.64 -2.28
C LEU A 24 -15.52 -1.86 -2.50
N ILE A 25 -14.92 -1.38 -1.42
CA ILE A 25 -13.63 -0.69 -1.36
C ILE A 25 -12.66 -1.50 -0.49
N ALA A 26 -11.39 -1.61 -0.88
CA ALA A 26 -10.33 -2.09 0.00
C ALA A 26 -9.24 -1.03 0.21
N ASP A 27 -8.77 -0.88 1.45
CA ASP A 27 -7.53 -0.18 1.79
C ASP A 27 -6.46 -1.21 2.19
N LEU A 28 -5.40 -1.33 1.38
CA LEU A 28 -4.32 -2.30 1.54
C LEU A 28 -3.11 -1.65 2.20
N GLY A 29 -2.80 -2.10 3.42
CA GLY A 29 -1.83 -1.48 4.32
C GLY A 29 -2.46 -0.36 5.15
N CYS A 30 -3.61 -0.63 5.76
CA CYS A 30 -4.43 0.36 6.46
C CYS A 30 -3.84 0.81 7.82
N SER A 31 -2.93 0.02 8.40
CA SER A 31 -2.44 0.17 9.77
C SER A 31 -3.61 0.28 10.77
N ILE A 32 -3.55 1.25 11.69
CA ILE A 32 -4.48 1.39 12.83
C ILE A 32 -5.27 2.71 12.82
N GLY A 33 -5.19 3.51 11.75
CA GLY A 33 -5.78 4.86 11.68
C GLY A 33 -4.89 5.98 12.23
N PRO A 34 -5.30 7.26 12.09
CA PRO A 34 -6.55 7.74 11.48
C PRO A 34 -6.50 7.89 9.95
N ASN A 35 -5.32 7.77 9.33
CA ASN A 35 -5.11 8.08 7.91
C ASN A 35 -6.02 7.27 6.98
N THR A 36 -6.19 5.98 7.24
CA THR A 36 -7.08 5.09 6.47
C THR A 36 -8.53 5.62 6.43
N PHE A 37 -9.06 6.13 7.55
CA PHE A 37 -10.43 6.65 7.62
C PHE A 37 -10.60 7.92 6.79
N ILE A 38 -9.60 8.80 6.78
CA ILE A 38 -9.59 10.01 5.96
C ILE A 38 -9.55 9.65 4.47
N ALA A 39 -8.69 8.69 4.09
CA ALA A 39 -8.58 8.21 2.72
C ALA A 39 -9.92 7.61 2.24
N VAL A 40 -10.51 6.71 3.02
CA VAL A 40 -11.81 6.09 2.73
C VAL A 40 -12.92 7.12 2.60
N LYS A 41 -12.99 8.11 3.51
CA LYS A 41 -13.97 9.21 3.44
C LYS A 41 -13.82 10.00 2.13
N ASN A 42 -12.60 10.33 1.74
CA ASN A 42 -12.33 11.05 0.50
C ASN A 42 -12.70 10.23 -0.75
N ILE A 43 -12.45 8.92 -0.73
CA ILE A 43 -12.84 8.01 -1.81
C ILE A 43 -14.37 7.96 -1.93
N ILE A 44 -15.08 7.71 -0.82
CA ILE A 44 -16.55 7.63 -0.81
C ILE A 44 -17.17 8.93 -1.31
N ASN A 45 -16.71 10.08 -0.80
CA ASN A 45 -17.20 11.39 -1.25
C ASN A 45 -16.99 11.58 -2.76
N SER A 46 -15.85 11.14 -3.30
CA SER A 46 -15.55 11.26 -4.73
C SER A 46 -16.42 10.34 -5.58
N VAL A 47 -16.69 9.11 -5.11
CA VAL A 47 -17.61 8.18 -5.79
C VAL A 47 -19.03 8.75 -5.76
N GLN A 48 -19.52 9.20 -4.61
CA GLN A 48 -20.85 9.81 -4.47
C GLN A 48 -21.01 11.03 -5.40
N LEU A 49 -20.01 11.91 -5.46
CA LEU A 49 -20.02 13.06 -6.37
C LEU A 49 -20.11 12.62 -7.84
N LYS A 50 -19.43 11.54 -8.22
CA LYS A 50 -19.50 10.98 -9.57
C LYS A 50 -20.90 10.43 -9.88
N TYR A 51 -21.51 9.68 -8.96
CA TYR A 51 -22.91 9.22 -9.09
C TYR A 51 -23.87 10.40 -9.28
N GLN A 52 -23.73 11.45 -8.47
CA GLN A 52 -24.55 12.67 -8.58
C GLN A 52 -24.37 13.38 -9.92
N THR A 53 -23.12 13.55 -10.37
CA THR A 53 -22.79 14.22 -11.64
C THR A 53 -23.37 13.46 -12.84
N LEU A 54 -23.33 12.12 -12.80
CA LEU A 54 -23.90 11.26 -13.83
C LEU A 54 -25.40 11.00 -13.64
N LYS A 55 -26.03 11.56 -12.60
CA LYS A 55 -27.45 11.37 -12.25
C LYS A 55 -27.84 9.88 -12.12
N ILE A 56 -26.94 9.07 -11.60
CA ILE A 56 -27.16 7.63 -11.38
C ILE A 56 -27.87 7.46 -10.03
N THR A 57 -29.00 6.75 -10.02
CA THR A 57 -29.77 6.47 -8.81
C THR A 57 -30.17 4.98 -8.72
N PRO A 58 -30.26 4.42 -7.50
CA PRO A 58 -29.82 5.01 -6.22
C PRO A 58 -28.29 5.06 -6.09
N THR A 59 -27.77 5.93 -5.22
CA THR A 59 -26.36 5.88 -4.79
C THR A 59 -26.14 4.56 -4.02
N PRO A 60 -25.05 3.82 -4.27
CA PRO A 60 -24.83 2.53 -3.63
C PRO A 60 -24.54 2.67 -2.14
N GLU A 61 -24.84 1.62 -1.39
CA GLU A 61 -24.26 1.41 -0.07
C GLU A 61 -22.77 1.08 -0.21
N PHE A 62 -21.96 1.45 0.78
CA PHE A 62 -20.52 1.24 0.75
C PHE A 62 -20.10 0.18 1.76
N GLN A 63 -19.22 -0.73 1.35
CA GLN A 63 -18.56 -1.66 2.26
C GLN A 63 -17.05 -1.56 2.06
N VAL A 64 -16.34 -1.34 3.16
CA VAL A 64 -14.92 -1.04 3.20
C VAL A 64 -14.19 -2.15 3.92
N PHE A 65 -13.15 -2.69 3.28
CA PHE A 65 -12.28 -3.72 3.81
C PHE A 65 -10.92 -3.09 4.14
N PHE A 66 -10.56 -3.12 5.42
CA PHE A 66 -9.28 -2.66 5.92
C PHE A 66 -8.34 -3.86 5.98
N ASN A 67 -7.35 -3.89 5.09
CA ASN A 67 -6.36 -4.95 5.04
C ASN A 67 -5.02 -4.48 5.61
N ASP A 68 -4.41 -5.35 6.40
CA ASP A 68 -3.02 -5.26 6.80
C ASP A 68 -2.49 -6.67 7.15
N HIS A 69 -1.23 -6.77 7.56
CA HIS A 69 -0.66 -8.00 8.08
C HIS A 69 -1.50 -8.55 9.25
N ALA A 70 -1.50 -9.86 9.42
CA ALA A 70 -2.21 -10.51 10.54
C ALA A 70 -1.71 -10.04 11.93
N SER A 71 -0.49 -9.51 12.00
CA SER A 71 0.11 -8.92 13.19
C SER A 71 -0.30 -7.46 13.44
N ASN A 72 -1.05 -6.82 12.54
CA ASN A 72 -1.55 -5.47 12.74
C ASN A 72 -2.54 -5.43 13.91
N ASP A 73 -2.57 -4.31 14.62
CA ASP A 73 -3.50 -4.12 15.74
C ASP A 73 -4.89 -3.70 15.25
N PHE A 74 -5.61 -4.68 14.69
CA PHE A 74 -7.00 -4.51 14.27
C PHE A 74 -7.93 -4.12 15.44
N ASN A 75 -7.58 -4.43 16.70
CA ASN A 75 -8.39 -4.01 17.84
C ASN A 75 -8.37 -2.49 17.97
N THR A 76 -7.19 -1.86 17.85
CA THR A 76 -7.08 -0.40 17.86
C THR A 76 -7.76 0.22 16.64
N LEU A 77 -7.60 -0.37 15.44
CA LEU A 77 -8.32 0.07 14.25
C LEU A 77 -9.84 0.09 14.48
N PHE A 78 -10.41 -1.01 14.99
CA PHE A 78 -11.86 -1.10 15.20
C PHE A 78 -12.37 -0.20 16.31
N LYS A 79 -11.60 0.00 17.38
CA LYS A 79 -11.94 0.95 18.46
C LYS A 79 -11.94 2.41 17.99
N THR A 80 -11.15 2.73 16.96
CA THR A 80 -10.98 4.09 16.45
C THR A 80 -11.81 4.38 15.19
N LEU A 81 -12.61 3.42 14.72
CA LEU A 81 -13.53 3.63 13.60
C LEU A 81 -14.48 4.81 13.89
N PRO A 82 -14.67 5.73 12.93
CA PRO A 82 -15.60 6.84 13.09
C PRO A 82 -17.02 6.34 13.36
N SER A 83 -17.68 6.92 14.37
CA SER A 83 -19.07 6.58 14.73
C SER A 83 -20.08 7.09 13.69
N ASP A 84 -19.76 8.19 13.01
CA ASP A 84 -20.54 8.85 11.98
C ASP A 84 -20.28 8.30 10.55
N LYS A 85 -19.57 7.18 10.43
CA LYS A 85 -19.28 6.59 9.12
C LYS A 85 -20.56 6.13 8.39
N HIS A 86 -20.61 6.39 7.09
CA HIS A 86 -21.69 5.95 6.20
C HIS A 86 -21.29 4.73 5.35
N TYR A 87 -20.59 3.77 5.95
CA TYR A 87 -20.15 2.54 5.31
C TYR A 87 -20.06 1.38 6.31
N TYR A 88 -20.21 0.16 5.80
CA TYR A 88 -19.93 -1.08 6.54
C TYR A 88 -18.43 -1.35 6.53
N ALA A 89 -17.88 -1.81 7.66
CA ALA A 89 -16.44 -2.01 7.82
C ALA A 89 -16.14 -3.49 8.10
N ALA A 90 -15.06 -4.00 7.51
CA ALA A 90 -14.50 -5.32 7.80
C ALA A 90 -12.96 -5.24 7.83
N GLY A 91 -12.33 -6.07 8.66
CA GLY A 91 -10.87 -6.25 8.64
C GLY A 91 -10.47 -7.51 7.89
N VAL A 92 -9.33 -7.45 7.19
CA VAL A 92 -8.82 -8.57 6.38
C VAL A 92 -7.35 -8.79 6.71
N PRO A 93 -7.01 -9.79 7.55
CA PRO A 93 -5.63 -10.10 7.86
C PRO A 93 -4.96 -10.84 6.69
N GLY A 94 -3.81 -10.36 6.23
CA GLY A 94 -3.02 -11.04 5.20
C GLY A 94 -2.11 -10.12 4.42
N SER A 95 -1.09 -10.68 3.78
CA SER A 95 -0.21 -9.89 2.90
C SER A 95 -0.91 -9.55 1.59
N PHE A 96 -0.92 -8.28 1.22
CA PHE A 96 -1.42 -7.83 -0.08
C PHE A 96 -0.54 -8.26 -1.27
N TYR A 97 0.62 -8.88 -1.06
CA TYR A 97 1.38 -9.47 -2.17
C TYR A 97 0.75 -10.78 -2.68
N ALA A 98 -0.27 -11.30 -2.00
CA ALA A 98 -1.07 -12.44 -2.41
C ALA A 98 -2.55 -12.06 -2.59
N ARG A 99 -3.35 -13.07 -2.97
CA ARG A 99 -4.81 -12.98 -3.05
C ARG A 99 -5.40 -12.84 -1.65
N LEU A 100 -6.30 -11.86 -1.50
CA LEU A 100 -7.05 -11.55 -0.29
C LEU A 100 -8.55 -11.71 -0.49
N PHE A 101 -9.02 -11.59 -1.74
CA PHE A 101 -10.43 -11.45 -2.05
C PHE A 101 -10.92 -12.45 -3.12
N PRO A 102 -12.24 -12.73 -3.17
CA PRO A 102 -12.86 -13.43 -4.29
C PRO A 102 -12.58 -12.76 -5.64
N ARG A 103 -12.73 -13.53 -6.72
CA ARG A 103 -12.54 -12.99 -8.07
C ARG A 103 -13.60 -11.95 -8.39
N SER A 104 -13.19 -10.87 -9.05
CA SER A 104 -14.09 -9.83 -9.58
C SER A 104 -15.13 -9.35 -8.57
N SER A 105 -14.68 -8.97 -7.37
CA SER A 105 -15.58 -8.49 -6.31
C SER A 105 -15.33 -7.04 -5.90
N PHE A 106 -14.11 -6.51 -6.08
CA PHE A 106 -13.76 -5.16 -5.60
C PHE A 106 -13.87 -4.11 -6.70
N HIS A 107 -14.53 -2.99 -6.38
CA HIS A 107 -14.72 -1.88 -7.31
C HIS A 107 -13.58 -0.87 -7.24
N LEU A 108 -13.04 -0.66 -6.04
CA LEU A 108 -11.90 0.20 -5.83
C LEU A 108 -10.95 -0.39 -4.80
N ILE A 109 -9.67 -0.46 -5.16
CA ILE A 109 -8.59 -0.83 -4.25
C ILE A 109 -7.65 0.36 -4.10
N TYR A 110 -7.35 0.71 -2.86
CA TYR A 110 -6.48 1.80 -2.49
C TYR A 110 -5.29 1.24 -1.69
N SER A 111 -4.11 1.79 -1.92
CA SER A 111 -2.94 1.53 -1.08
C SER A 111 -2.08 2.78 -1.00
N SER A 112 -1.65 3.15 0.20
CA SER A 112 -0.86 4.35 0.43
C SER A 112 0.27 4.06 1.40
N PHE A 113 1.50 4.36 1.01
CA PHE A 113 2.69 4.17 1.84
C PHE A 113 2.83 2.73 2.39
N ALA A 114 2.35 1.73 1.65
CA ALA A 114 2.47 0.33 2.04
C ALA A 114 3.37 -0.45 1.07
N LEU A 115 3.26 -0.21 -0.24
CA LEU A 115 3.94 -1.00 -1.28
C LEU A 115 5.46 -0.83 -1.36
N HIS A 116 6.05 0.09 -0.60
CA HIS A 116 7.51 0.20 -0.51
C HIS A 116 8.12 -0.82 0.48
N TRP A 117 7.30 -1.45 1.32
CA TRP A 117 7.72 -2.53 2.21
C TRP A 117 7.80 -3.84 1.44
N LEU A 118 8.99 -4.39 1.27
CA LEU A 118 9.18 -5.69 0.62
C LEU A 118 8.50 -6.82 1.41
N SER A 119 8.11 -7.88 0.71
CA SER A 119 7.58 -9.09 1.36
C SER A 119 8.62 -9.78 2.25
N LYS A 120 9.90 -9.58 1.93
CA LYS A 120 11.06 -10.09 2.68
C LYS A 120 12.32 -9.31 2.32
N VAL A 121 13.34 -9.43 3.16
CA VAL A 121 14.71 -9.01 2.82
C VAL A 121 15.24 -9.92 1.69
N PRO A 122 15.88 -9.38 0.63
CA PRO A 122 16.52 -10.20 -0.39
C PRO A 122 17.55 -11.16 0.25
N GLY A 123 17.55 -12.43 -0.13
CA GLY A 123 18.41 -13.43 0.52
C GLY A 123 19.89 -13.14 0.28
N GLU A 124 20.19 -12.68 -0.94
CA GLU A 124 21.51 -12.37 -1.47
C GLU A 124 22.21 -11.26 -0.68
N VAL A 125 21.45 -10.37 -0.02
CA VAL A 125 22.05 -9.29 0.78
C VAL A 125 22.51 -9.72 2.17
N MET A 126 22.04 -10.89 2.62
CA MET A 126 22.38 -11.46 3.93
C MET A 126 23.51 -12.50 3.85
N GLU A 127 23.84 -12.97 2.64
CA GLU A 127 24.80 -14.06 2.42
C GLU A 127 26.23 -13.53 2.27
N ARG A 128 27.15 -13.87 3.19
CA ARG A 128 28.52 -13.30 3.22
C ARG A 128 29.36 -13.53 1.96
N GLY A 129 29.06 -14.59 1.19
CA GLY A 129 29.75 -14.91 -0.05
C GLY A 129 29.12 -14.31 -1.30
N SER A 130 27.95 -13.69 -1.17
CA SER A 130 27.24 -13.07 -2.29
C SER A 130 27.90 -11.75 -2.67
N PRO A 131 27.97 -11.40 -3.97
CA PRO A 131 28.40 -10.07 -4.39
C PRO A 131 27.45 -8.97 -3.90
N ALA A 132 26.20 -9.32 -3.56
CA ALA A 132 25.23 -8.40 -2.97
C ALA A 132 25.28 -8.34 -1.43
N TRP A 133 26.26 -8.97 -0.78
CA TRP A 133 26.35 -8.95 0.69
C TRP A 133 26.44 -7.51 1.24
N ASN A 134 25.40 -7.05 1.94
CA ASN A 134 25.31 -5.65 2.38
C ASN A 134 26.05 -5.41 3.71
N LYS A 135 27.35 -5.70 3.73
CA LYS A 135 28.16 -5.61 4.94
C LYS A 135 28.19 -4.19 5.51
N GLY A 136 27.95 -4.08 6.81
CA GLY A 136 28.11 -2.83 7.57
C GLY A 136 27.07 -1.77 7.24
N ARG A 137 25.94 -2.15 6.64
CA ARG A 137 24.83 -1.26 6.30
C ARG A 137 23.51 -1.95 6.60
N VAL A 138 22.47 -1.15 6.81
CA VAL A 138 21.10 -1.65 7.08
C VAL A 138 20.17 -1.52 5.87
N HIS A 139 20.59 -0.78 4.85
CA HIS A 139 19.83 -0.55 3.62
C HIS A 139 20.76 -0.21 2.44
N TYR A 140 20.19 0.11 1.27
CA TYR A 140 20.94 0.22 0.01
C TYR A 140 21.28 1.66 -0.43
N GLY A 141 21.12 2.67 0.43
CA GLY A 141 21.31 4.08 0.06
C GLY A 141 22.69 4.40 -0.54
N GLY A 142 23.75 3.99 0.15
CA GLY A 142 25.14 4.09 -0.30
C GLY A 142 25.80 2.72 -0.46
N ALA A 143 25.03 1.73 -0.94
CA ALA A 143 25.51 0.38 -1.18
C ALA A 143 25.98 0.20 -2.63
N GLU A 144 26.69 -0.89 -2.88
CA GLU A 144 27.12 -1.30 -4.22
C GLU A 144 25.91 -1.64 -5.11
N GLU A 145 26.12 -1.62 -6.43
CA GLU A 145 25.06 -1.82 -7.41
C GLU A 145 24.38 -3.18 -7.26
N GLU A 146 25.12 -4.23 -6.89
CA GLU A 146 24.59 -5.58 -6.68
C GLU A 146 23.57 -5.62 -5.52
N VAL A 147 23.80 -4.83 -4.47
CA VAL A 147 22.84 -4.68 -3.36
C VAL A 147 21.57 -3.99 -3.86
N VAL A 148 21.71 -2.87 -4.57
CA VAL A 148 20.57 -2.12 -5.12
C VAL A 148 19.75 -3.01 -6.06
N MET A 149 20.42 -3.80 -6.90
CA MET A 149 19.79 -4.73 -7.82
C MET A 149 19.05 -5.87 -7.11
N ALA A 150 19.60 -6.41 -6.02
CA ALA A 150 18.90 -7.42 -5.22
C ALA A 150 17.59 -6.88 -4.61
N TYR A 151 17.60 -5.66 -4.06
CA TYR A 151 16.39 -5.00 -3.58
C TYR A 151 15.38 -4.72 -4.70
N LYS A 152 15.87 -4.23 -5.85
CA LYS A 152 15.03 -3.98 -7.04
C LYS A 152 14.34 -5.24 -7.52
N GLN A 153 15.07 -6.36 -7.66
CA GLN A 153 14.50 -7.63 -8.10
C GLN A 153 13.45 -8.15 -7.11
N GLN A 154 13.67 -7.99 -5.81
CA GLN A 154 12.68 -8.36 -4.80
C GLN A 154 11.42 -7.49 -4.92
N TYR A 155 11.57 -6.17 -5.09
CA TYR A 155 10.45 -5.27 -5.34
C TYR A 155 9.67 -5.62 -6.61
N GLU A 156 10.35 -5.98 -7.71
CA GLU A 156 9.71 -6.39 -8.96
C GLU A 156 8.88 -7.67 -8.77
N ARG A 157 9.41 -8.67 -8.04
CA ARG A 157 8.67 -9.89 -7.68
C ARG A 157 7.43 -9.58 -6.84
N ASP A 158 7.60 -8.71 -5.86
CA ASP A 158 6.53 -8.31 -4.94
C ASP A 158 5.42 -7.54 -5.68
N MET A 159 5.79 -6.56 -6.50
CA MET A 159 4.84 -5.81 -7.34
C MET A 159 4.15 -6.70 -8.37
N HIS A 160 4.85 -7.69 -8.94
CA HIS A 160 4.22 -8.67 -9.82
C HIS A 160 3.14 -9.48 -9.07
N GLY A 161 3.45 -9.97 -7.87
CA GLY A 161 2.48 -10.67 -7.01
C GLY A 161 1.28 -9.79 -6.65
N PHE A 162 1.52 -8.54 -6.24
CA PHE A 162 0.48 -7.56 -5.98
C PHE A 162 -0.42 -7.36 -7.20
N LEU A 163 0.14 -6.99 -8.36
CA LEU A 163 -0.63 -6.67 -9.55
C LEU A 163 -1.43 -7.87 -10.08
N ASN A 164 -0.86 -9.08 -10.07
CA ASN A 164 -1.58 -10.30 -10.45
C ASN A 164 -2.76 -10.57 -9.53
N ALA A 165 -2.57 -10.44 -8.21
CA ALA A 165 -3.63 -10.64 -7.25
C ALA A 165 -4.77 -9.60 -7.45
N ARG A 166 -4.42 -8.32 -7.63
CA ARG A 166 -5.41 -7.26 -7.88
C ARG A 166 -6.15 -7.46 -9.21
N ALA A 167 -5.47 -7.93 -10.25
CA ALA A 167 -6.09 -8.19 -11.56
C ALA A 167 -7.19 -9.26 -11.49
N GLU A 168 -7.06 -10.25 -10.59
CA GLU A 168 -8.11 -11.24 -10.37
C GLU A 168 -9.27 -10.74 -9.50
N GLU A 169 -9.01 -9.81 -8.58
CA GLU A 169 -9.96 -9.39 -7.55
C GLU A 169 -10.82 -8.20 -7.96
N VAL A 170 -10.27 -7.32 -8.80
CA VAL A 170 -10.94 -6.10 -9.25
C VAL A 170 -11.91 -6.42 -10.38
N VAL A 171 -13.12 -5.86 -10.31
CA VAL A 171 -14.13 -5.97 -11.37
C VAL A 171 -13.69 -5.26 -12.65
N CYS A 172 -14.23 -5.67 -13.80
CA CYS A 172 -14.07 -4.90 -15.03
C CYS A 172 -14.59 -3.47 -14.82
N GLY A 173 -13.81 -2.45 -15.21
CA GLY A 173 -14.13 -1.04 -14.96
C GLY A 173 -13.76 -0.51 -13.56
N GLY A 174 -13.26 -1.39 -12.68
CA GLY A 174 -12.78 -1.02 -11.35
C GLY A 174 -11.46 -0.26 -11.37
N LEU A 175 -11.05 0.28 -10.22
CA LEU A 175 -9.87 1.12 -10.10
C LEU A 175 -8.91 0.66 -9.00
N VAL A 176 -7.62 0.61 -9.31
CA VAL A 176 -6.55 0.47 -8.31
C VAL A 176 -5.79 1.79 -8.20
N VAL A 177 -5.75 2.36 -7.00
CA VAL A 177 -5.05 3.62 -6.70
C VAL A 177 -3.89 3.33 -5.76
N VAL A 178 -2.68 3.68 -6.18
CA VAL A 178 -1.45 3.47 -5.41
C VAL A 178 -0.74 4.79 -5.17
N LEU A 179 -0.41 5.07 -3.91
CA LEU A 179 0.52 6.11 -3.52
C LEU A 179 1.73 5.46 -2.84
N VAL A 180 2.90 5.57 -3.46
CA VAL A 180 4.12 4.93 -2.98
C VAL A 180 5.27 5.95 -2.95
N PRO A 181 6.11 5.96 -1.91
CA PRO A 181 7.36 6.68 -1.93
C PRO A 181 8.22 6.23 -3.12
N GLY A 182 8.70 7.20 -3.89
CA GLY A 182 9.56 6.95 -5.05
C GLY A 182 10.87 7.74 -4.96
N ARG A 183 11.82 7.36 -5.80
CA ARG A 183 13.05 8.12 -6.05
C ARG A 183 12.95 8.74 -7.46
N PRO A 184 13.07 10.07 -7.61
CA PRO A 184 13.23 10.67 -8.93
C PRO A 184 14.47 10.12 -9.64
N ASN A 185 14.38 9.89 -10.95
CA ASN A 185 15.43 9.19 -11.70
C ASN A 185 16.80 9.87 -11.58
N GLU A 186 16.84 11.20 -11.58
CA GLU A 186 18.09 11.97 -11.53
C GLU A 186 18.71 12.04 -10.11
N VAL A 187 17.98 11.63 -9.08
CA VAL A 187 18.44 11.72 -7.68
C VAL A 187 19.17 10.43 -7.30
N PRO A 188 20.46 10.46 -6.92
CA PRO A 188 21.19 9.26 -6.48
C PRO A 188 20.50 8.54 -5.31
N HIS A 189 20.67 7.23 -5.20
CA HIS A 189 20.11 6.44 -4.10
C HIS A 189 20.51 6.96 -2.71
N SER A 190 21.74 7.47 -2.56
CA SER A 190 22.25 8.04 -1.30
C SER A 190 21.66 9.39 -0.94
N LYS A 191 20.97 10.05 -1.88
CA LYS A 191 20.35 11.37 -1.67
C LYS A 191 18.81 11.29 -1.58
N CYS A 192 18.23 10.11 -1.78
CA CYS A 192 16.80 9.91 -1.59
C CYS A 192 16.48 9.96 -0.09
N ILE A 193 15.51 10.79 0.32
CA ILE A 193 15.20 11.01 1.75
C ILE A 193 14.95 9.71 2.52
N GLY A 194 14.21 8.76 1.92
CA GLY A 194 13.94 7.48 2.56
C GLY A 194 15.22 6.68 2.82
N ASN A 195 16.16 6.70 1.88
CA ASN A 195 17.44 6.02 2.03
C ASN A 195 18.37 6.70 3.04
N VAL A 196 18.39 8.04 3.07
CA VAL A 196 19.17 8.81 4.05
C VAL A 196 18.74 8.49 5.48
N LEU A 197 17.43 8.35 5.72
CA LEU A 197 16.91 7.97 7.04
C LEU A 197 17.42 6.59 7.49
N PHE A 198 17.43 5.60 6.58
CA PHE A 198 17.99 4.28 6.89
C PHE A 198 19.51 4.30 7.06
N GLU A 199 20.22 5.16 6.33
CA GLU A 199 21.66 5.33 6.50
C GLU A 199 22.01 5.89 7.89
N ILE A 200 21.30 6.93 8.33
CA ILE A 200 21.45 7.49 9.68
C ILE A 200 21.17 6.42 10.74
N LEU A 201 20.08 5.65 10.59
CA LEU A 201 19.77 4.52 11.48
C LEU A 201 20.91 3.49 11.52
N GLY A 202 21.48 3.18 10.36
CA GLY A 202 22.63 2.29 10.24
C GLY A 202 23.86 2.80 10.98
N CYS A 203 24.16 4.10 10.87
CA CYS A 203 25.25 4.74 11.63
C CYS A 203 25.04 4.62 13.13
N CYS A 204 23.83 4.93 13.65
CA CYS A 204 23.52 4.78 15.07
C CYS A 204 23.71 3.33 15.55
N LEU A 205 23.26 2.34 14.76
CA LEU A 205 23.43 0.92 15.10
C LEU A 205 24.90 0.50 15.12
N LEU A 206 25.71 1.01 14.20
CA LEU A 206 27.16 0.77 14.18
C LEU A 206 27.88 1.42 15.35
N GLU A 207 27.43 2.60 15.79
CA GLU A 207 27.97 3.26 16.98
C GLU A 207 27.66 2.44 18.24
N MET A 208 26.41 2.03 18.44
CA MET A 208 26.03 1.17 19.56
C MET A 208 26.78 -0.17 19.55
N ALA A 209 27.05 -0.75 18.37
CA ALA A 209 27.82 -2.00 18.27
C ALA A 209 29.31 -1.85 18.62
N LYS A 210 29.85 -0.62 18.64
CA LYS A 210 31.24 -0.33 19.05
C LYS A 210 31.35 -0.08 20.55
N GLU A 211 30.24 0.20 21.24
CA GLU A 211 30.25 0.34 22.70
C GLU A 211 30.56 -1.04 23.32
N VAL A 212 31.59 -1.08 24.17
CA VAL A 212 31.96 -2.30 24.90
C VAL A 212 30.83 -2.59 25.89
N PRO A 213 30.28 -3.81 25.96
CA PRO A 213 29.30 -4.15 26.99
C PRO A 213 29.93 -3.92 28.37
N LEU A 214 29.25 -3.10 29.19
CA LEU A 214 29.58 -2.87 30.60
C LEU A 214 29.63 -4.18 31.40
#